data_AF-A0A2A5WTY2-F1
#
_entry.id   AF-A0A2A5WTY2-F1
#
_cell.length_a   1.000
_cell.length_b   1.000
_cell.length_c   1.000
_cell.angle_alpha   90.00
_cell.angle_beta   90.00
_cell.angle_gamma   90.00
#
_symmetry.space_group_name_H-M   'P 1'
#
loop_
_entity.id
_entity.type
_entity.pdbx_description
1 polymer ?
#
loop_
_entity_poly.entity_id
_entity_poly.type
_entity_poly.pdbx_seq_one_letter_code
_entity_poly.pdbx_strand_id
1 'polypeptide(L)'
;MKPDHSIYKSILDQLGVAPRDAAFVGDGGSDELHGALTVGLRPYFASWFLYAWPQSKRRQYFNEQMQFPRATSPDDLMRLLRMDF
;
A
#
# COMPACT_ATOMS: atom_id res chain seq x y z
N MET A 1 13.01 3.48 -10.77
CA MET A 1 13.00 3.06 -9.34
C MET A 1 11.73 3.62 -8.73
N LYS A 2 11.01 2.89 -7.86
CA LYS A 2 9.90 3.51 -7.10
C LYS A 2 10.45 4.81 -6.45
N PRO A 3 9.72 5.94 -6.50
CA PRO A 3 8.28 6.07 -6.69
C PRO A 3 7.80 6.26 -8.14
N ASP A 4 8.62 6.11 -9.19
CA ASP A 4 8.21 6.43 -10.57
C ASP A 4 6.83 5.86 -10.94
N HIS A 5 5.87 6.77 -11.13
CA HIS A 5 4.45 6.45 -11.25
C HIS A 5 4.16 5.63 -12.53
N SER A 6 5.08 5.68 -13.50
CA SER A 6 4.99 4.94 -14.75
C SER A 6 4.94 3.43 -14.55
N ILE A 7 5.50 2.90 -13.45
CA ILE A 7 5.51 1.45 -13.23
C ILE A 7 4.09 0.92 -12.97
N TYR A 8 3.28 1.66 -12.20
CA TYR A 8 1.94 1.20 -11.83
C TYR A 8 1.03 1.18 -13.05
N LYS A 9 1.08 2.23 -13.87
CA LYS A 9 0.32 2.29 -15.13
C LYS A 9 0.76 1.19 -16.10
N SER A 10 2.08 1.01 -16.29
CA SER A 10 2.61 -0.01 -17.18
C SER A 10 2.16 -1.42 -16.78
N ILE A 11 2.12 -1.72 -15.47
CA ILE A 11 1.64 -3.00 -14.96
C ILE A 11 0.13 -3.16 -15.20
N LEU A 12 -0.67 -2.13 -14.90
CA LEU A 12 -2.12 -2.16 -15.11
C LEU A 12 -2.48 -2.35 -16.59
N ASP A 13 -1.78 -1.66 -17.49
CA ASP A 13 -1.94 -1.79 -18.93
C ASP A 13 -1.58 -3.19 -19.42
N GLN A 14 -0.48 -3.77 -18.92
CA GLN A 14 -0.07 -5.14 -19.26
C GLN A 14 -1.06 -6.20 -18.74
N LEU A 15 -1.65 -5.97 -17.56
CA LEU A 15 -2.64 -6.87 -16.98
C LEU A 15 -4.05 -6.68 -17.57
N GLY A 16 -4.30 -5.57 -18.27
CA GLY A 16 -5.63 -5.21 -18.77
C GLY A 16 -6.64 -4.95 -17.65
N VAL A 17 -6.18 -4.48 -16.48
CA VAL A 17 -7.01 -4.25 -15.29
C VAL A 17 -7.16 -2.75 -15.04
N ALA A 18 -8.38 -2.29 -14.78
CA ALA A 18 -8.59 -0.89 -14.41
C ALA A 18 -8.05 -0.61 -13.00
N PRO A 19 -7.47 0.57 -12.72
CA PRO A 19 -6.93 0.90 -11.38
C PRO A 19 -7.93 0.68 -10.24
N ARG A 20 -9.22 0.97 -10.48
CA ARG A 20 -10.30 0.78 -9.50
C ARG A 20 -10.61 -0.68 -9.15
N ASP A 21 -10.18 -1.61 -10.01
CA ASP A 21 -10.37 -3.06 -9.92
C ASP A 21 -9.10 -3.76 -9.37
N ALA A 22 -8.11 -2.97 -8.91
CA ALA A 22 -6.85 -3.44 -8.36
C ALA A 22 -6.49 -2.71 -7.06
N ALA A 23 -5.68 -3.38 -6.24
CA ALA A 23 -5.15 -2.88 -4.98
C ALA A 23 -3.62 -2.93 -4.99
N PHE A 24 -3.00 -1.97 -4.31
CA PHE A 24 -1.57 -1.99 -4.01
C PHE A 24 -1.35 -2.26 -2.53
N VAL A 25 -0.46 -3.19 -2.20
CA VAL A 25 -0.10 -3.52 -0.82
C VAL A 25 1.39 -3.31 -0.66
N GLY A 26 1.79 -2.44 0.26
CA GLY A 26 3.19 -2.09 0.50
C GLY A 26 3.38 -1.54 1.90
N ASP A 27 4.62 -1.26 2.27
CA ASP A 27 4.95 -0.77 3.60
C ASP A 27 5.17 0.73 3.68
N GLY A 28 5.25 1.40 2.53
CA GLY A 28 5.33 2.86 2.44
C GLY A 28 6.74 3.43 2.47
N GLY A 29 7.78 2.59 2.51
CA GLY A 29 9.17 3.02 2.72
C GLY A 29 9.82 3.74 1.55
N SER A 30 9.14 3.84 0.41
CA SER A 30 9.63 4.49 -0.81
C SER A 30 8.58 5.40 -1.44
N ASP A 31 7.66 5.95 -0.64
CA ASP A 31 6.53 6.77 -1.10
C ASP A 31 5.59 6.02 -2.07
N GLU A 32 5.64 4.69 -2.01
CA GLU A 32 4.97 3.78 -2.94
C GLU A 32 3.44 3.74 -2.75
N LEU A 33 2.96 3.96 -1.53
CA LEU A 33 1.52 4.04 -1.23
C LEU A 33 0.91 5.30 -1.85
N HIS A 34 1.60 6.44 -1.77
CA HIS A 34 1.19 7.67 -2.47
C HIS A 34 1.30 7.51 -3.98
N GLY A 35 2.39 6.93 -4.49
CA GLY A 35 2.53 6.63 -5.92
C GLY A 35 1.37 5.81 -6.47
N ALA A 36 0.97 4.74 -5.77
CA ALA A 36 -0.18 3.93 -6.12
C ALA A 36 -1.49 4.74 -6.08
N LEU A 37 -1.71 5.54 -5.05
CA LEU A 37 -2.88 6.41 -4.94
C LEU A 37 -3.02 7.36 -6.15
N THR A 38 -1.92 7.96 -6.60
CA THR A 38 -1.94 8.95 -7.70
C THR A 38 -2.37 8.37 -9.05
N VAL A 39 -2.28 7.05 -9.23
CA VAL A 39 -2.70 6.37 -10.46
C VAL A 39 -4.10 5.74 -10.33
N GLY A 40 -4.78 5.97 -9.20
CA GLY A 40 -6.14 5.49 -8.94
C GLY A 40 -6.22 4.09 -8.33
N LEU A 41 -5.10 3.52 -7.89
CA LEU A 41 -5.11 2.28 -7.10
C LEU A 41 -5.56 2.55 -5.67
N ARG A 42 -6.05 1.51 -4.99
CA ARG A 42 -6.29 1.53 -3.54
C ARG A 42 -5.05 1.01 -2.79
N PRO A 43 -4.28 1.87 -2.09
CA PRO A 43 -3.12 1.45 -1.31
C PRO A 43 -3.53 0.92 0.09
N TYR A 44 -2.87 -0.14 0.54
CA TYR A 44 -2.99 -0.70 1.89
C TYR A 44 -1.61 -0.80 2.55
N PHE A 45 -1.52 -0.33 3.79
CA PHE A 45 -0.29 -0.30 4.56
C PHE A 45 -0.07 -1.64 5.30
N ALA A 46 0.90 -2.41 4.80
CA ALA A 46 1.38 -3.65 5.41
C ALA A 46 2.29 -3.37 6.61
N SER A 47 1.85 -3.73 7.81
CA SER A 47 2.56 -3.36 9.05
C SER A 47 2.95 -4.54 9.96
N TRP A 48 2.58 -5.77 9.61
CA TRP A 48 2.76 -6.96 10.45
C TRP A 48 4.23 -7.27 10.80
N PHE A 49 5.18 -6.85 9.97
CA PHE A 49 6.60 -7.07 10.22
C PHE A 49 7.29 -5.93 11.00
N LEU A 50 6.64 -4.77 11.10
CA LEU A 50 7.22 -3.59 11.77
C LEU A 50 7.31 -3.76 13.29
N TYR A 51 6.67 -4.79 13.86
CA TYR A 51 6.81 -5.10 15.28
C TYR A 51 8.22 -5.56 15.67
N ALA A 52 9.04 -5.99 14.70
CA ALA A 52 10.46 -6.30 14.92
C ALA A 52 11.36 -5.05 15.00
N TRP A 53 10.84 -3.86 14.67
CA TRP A 53 11.63 -2.63 14.67
C TRP A 53 11.70 -1.98 16.06
N PRO A 54 12.76 -1.19 16.34
CA PRO A 54 12.81 -0.35 17.53
C PRO A 54 11.58 0.57 17.64
N GLN A 55 11.02 0.69 18.84
CA GLN A 55 9.78 1.42 19.09
C GLN A 55 9.79 2.86 18.56
N SER A 56 10.93 3.55 18.68
CA SER A 56 11.12 4.92 18.19
C SER A 56 10.94 5.02 16.68
N LYS A 57 11.63 4.16 15.92
CA LYS A 57 11.50 4.09 14.45
C LYS A 57 10.08 3.69 14.03
N ARG A 58 9.51 2.68 14.68
CA ARG A 58 8.16 2.20 14.38
C ARG A 58 7.09 3.29 14.55
N ARG A 59 7.19 4.10 15.62
CA ARG A 59 6.20 5.15 15.91
C ARG A 59 6.22 6.26 14.87
N GLN A 60 7.42 6.71 14.47
CA GLN A 60 7.55 7.69 13.40
C GLN A 60 6.96 7.14 12.09
N TYR A 61 7.35 5.92 11.71
CA TYR A 61 6.91 5.30 10.47
C TYR A 61 5.40 5.10 10.41
N PHE A 62 4.77 4.71 11.52
CA PHE A 62 3.31 4.62 11.59
C PHE A 62 2.64 5.96 11.34
N ASN A 63 3.13 7.04 11.95
CA ASN A 63 2.54 8.37 11.78
C ASN A 63 2.59 8.82 10.32
N GLU A 64 3.67 8.52 9.60
CA GLU A 64 3.84 8.86 8.17
C GLU A 64 2.83 8.13 7.28
N GLN A 65 2.40 6.93 7.67
CA GLN A 65 1.49 6.08 6.87
C GLN A 65 0.04 6.03 7.39
N MET A 66 -0.31 6.83 8.42
CA MET A 66 -1.64 6.78 9.07
C MET A 66 -2.82 7.08 8.12
N GLN A 67 -2.57 7.74 7.00
CA GLN A 67 -3.60 8.06 6.01
C GLN A 67 -4.10 6.83 5.22
N PHE A 68 -3.36 5.72 5.24
CA PHE A 68 -3.70 4.52 4.46
C PHE A 68 -4.34 3.46 5.35
N PRO A 69 -5.34 2.71 4.85
CA PRO A 69 -5.90 1.57 5.55
C PRO A 69 -4.80 0.57 5.91
N ARG A 70 -4.68 0.27 7.21
CA ARG A 70 -3.57 -0.50 7.76
C ARG A 70 -3.96 -1.96 7.95
N ALA A 71 -3.14 -2.86 7.42
CA ALA A 71 -3.20 -4.29 7.70
C ALA A 71 -2.14 -4.67 8.74
N THR A 72 -2.58 -5.28 9.85
CA THR A 72 -1.70 -5.76 10.92
C THR A 72 -1.36 -7.25 10.80
N SER A 73 -2.01 -7.91 9.84
CA SER A 73 -1.79 -9.30 9.43
C SER A 73 -2.21 -9.47 7.95
N PRO A 74 -1.79 -10.54 7.27
CA PRO A 74 -2.32 -10.89 5.95
C PRO A 74 -3.84 -11.10 5.95
N ASP A 75 -4.42 -11.64 7.02
CA ASP A 75 -5.88 -11.81 7.16
C ASP A 75 -6.65 -10.48 7.15
N ASP A 76 -6.05 -9.41 7.70
CA ASP A 76 -6.66 -8.08 7.64
C ASP A 76 -6.78 -7.58 6.20
N LEU A 77 -5.85 -7.92 5.31
CA LEU A 77 -5.96 -7.55 3.88
C LEU A 77 -7.20 -8.16 3.26
N MET A 78 -7.48 -9.44 3.54
CA MET A 78 -8.67 -10.11 2.99
C MET A 78 -9.96 -9.46 3.49
N ARG A 79 -9.98 -8.96 4.72
CA ARG A 79 -11.12 -8.22 5.26
C ARG A 79 -11.28 -6.86 4.59
N LEU A 80 -10.18 -6.12 4.47
CA LEU A 80 -10.15 -4.78 3.87
C LEU A 80 -10.57 -4.82 2.40
N LEU A 81 -10.00 -5.73 1.61
CA LEU A 81 -10.33 -5.88 0.19
C LEU A 81 -11.82 -6.21 -0.04
N ARG A 82 -12.44 -7.02 0.83
CA ARG A 82 -13.88 -7.35 0.73
C ARG A 82 -14.82 -6.17 1.00
N MET A 83 -14.35 -5.11 1.65
CA MET A 83 -15.16 -3.89 1.86
C MET A 83 -15.06 -2.94 0.67
N ASP A 84 -14.07 -3.15 -0.20
CA ASP A 84 -13.68 -2.24 -1.26
C ASP A 84 -14.10 -2.70 -2.67
N PHE A 85 -14.27 -4.01 -2.88
CA PHE A 85 -14.66 -4.63 -4.16
C PHE A 85 -15.97 -5.41 -4.07
#